data_AF-A0A6J8E9P3-F1
#
_entry.id   AF-A0A6J8E9P3-F1
#
_cell.length_a   1.000
_cell.length_b   1.000
_cell.length_c   1.000
_cell.angle_alpha   90.00
_cell.angle_beta   90.00
_cell.angle_gamma   90.00
#
_symmetry.space_group_name_H-M   'P 1'
#
loop_
_entity.id
_entity.type
_entity.pdbx_description
1 polymer ?
#
loop_
_entity_poly.entity_id
_entity_poly.type
_entity_poly.pdbx_seq_one_letter_code
_entity_poly.pdbx_strand_id
1 'polypeptide(L)'
;MLDSINITTTSNLMKKNLEFLMKYFVLSIISRVTNELEFLYSKQEFADVKMLLAVCGFSQSNILKDAISQKLGPNIRVIVPEGPEVAVLKGAVLYGFEPEMVTARISRFSYGVAVKNIKSTEKGVQMHQMYVSPHSEEFDIHARKGQVLTVGQYLEEHLYVCESNEQSQVCLHR
;
A
#
# COMPACT_ATOMS: atom_id res chain seq x y z
N MET A 1 48.71 -26.55 -25.64
CA MET A 1 49.21 -25.20 -25.27
C MET A 1 48.23 -24.10 -25.68
N LEU A 2 47.54 -24.22 -26.83
CA LEU A 2 46.50 -23.27 -27.27
C LEU A 2 45.20 -23.36 -26.44
N ASP A 3 44.81 -24.56 -25.99
CA ASP A 3 43.57 -24.75 -25.20
C ASP A 3 43.63 -24.05 -23.84
N SER A 4 44.78 -24.08 -23.17
CA SER A 4 44.98 -23.42 -21.88
C SER A 4 44.97 -21.88 -22.01
N ILE A 5 45.42 -21.31 -23.13
CA ILE A 5 45.36 -19.87 -23.40
C ILE A 5 43.92 -19.42 -23.68
N ASN A 6 43.16 -20.18 -24.46
CA ASN A 6 41.76 -19.87 -24.75
C ASN A 6 40.88 -19.96 -23.50
N ILE A 7 41.02 -21.02 -22.68
CA ILE A 7 40.28 -21.16 -21.41
C ILE A 7 40.61 -20.01 -20.44
N THR A 8 41.89 -19.62 -20.36
CA THR A 8 42.32 -18.50 -19.50
C THR A 8 41.77 -17.15 -19.99
N THR A 9 41.68 -16.96 -21.31
CA THR A 9 41.16 -15.73 -21.91
C THR A 9 39.65 -15.61 -21.72
N THR A 10 38.89 -16.70 -21.95
CA THR A 10 37.44 -16.72 -21.73
C THR A 10 37.09 -16.54 -20.25
N SER A 11 37.82 -17.17 -19.34
CA SER A 11 37.60 -17.01 -17.90
C SER A 11 37.91 -15.58 -17.41
N ASN A 12 38.96 -14.94 -17.94
CA ASN A 12 39.26 -13.54 -17.63
C ASN A 12 38.21 -12.58 -18.20
N LEU A 13 37.68 -12.84 -19.40
CA LEU A 13 36.60 -12.04 -19.97
C LEU A 13 35.31 -12.16 -19.15
N MET A 14 34.95 -13.37 -18.73
CA MET A 14 33.79 -13.59 -17.86
C MET A 14 33.92 -12.88 -16.51
N LYS A 15 35.12 -12.89 -15.90
CA LYS A 15 35.39 -12.13 -14.66
C LYS A 15 35.22 -10.63 -14.85
N LYS A 16 35.80 -10.05 -15.91
CA LYS A 16 35.65 -8.62 -16.21
C LYS A 16 34.20 -8.22 -16.48
N ASN A 17 33.45 -9.05 -17.22
CA ASN A 17 32.03 -8.79 -17.48
C ASN A 17 31.20 -8.89 -16.20
N LEU A 18 31.52 -9.82 -15.30
CA LEU A 18 30.86 -9.93 -14.00
C LEU A 18 31.17 -8.73 -13.10
N GLU A 19 32.41 -8.27 -13.06
CA GLU A 19 32.80 -7.04 -12.35
C GLU A 19 32.06 -5.83 -12.89
N PHE A 20 31.94 -5.70 -14.21
CA PHE A 20 31.18 -4.63 -14.84
C PHE A 20 29.70 -4.71 -14.44
N LEU A 21 29.06 -5.89 -14.54
CA LEU A 21 27.67 -6.09 -14.16
C LEU A 21 27.44 -5.76 -12.67
N MET A 22 28.33 -6.24 -11.79
CA MET A 22 28.28 -5.93 -10.37
C MET A 22 28.39 -4.43 -10.12
N LYS A 23 29.43 -3.80 -10.66
CA LYS A 23 29.75 -2.40 -10.39
C LYS A 23 28.71 -1.44 -10.96
N TYR A 24 28.33 -1.62 -12.22
CA TYR A 24 27.52 -0.64 -12.94
C TYR A 24 26.02 -0.90 -12.83
N PHE A 25 25.60 -2.15 -12.72
CA PHE A 25 24.19 -2.49 -12.66
C PHE A 25 23.73 -2.74 -11.22
N VAL A 26 24.29 -3.76 -10.57
CA VAL A 26 23.78 -4.21 -9.27
C VAL A 26 24.02 -3.20 -8.16
N LEU A 27 25.22 -2.62 -8.05
CA LEU A 27 25.46 -1.58 -7.04
C LEU A 27 24.65 -0.30 -7.28
N SER A 28 24.38 0.05 -8.55
CA SER A 28 23.52 1.19 -8.87
C SER A 28 22.08 0.98 -8.40
N ILE A 29 21.54 -0.22 -8.63
CA ILE A 29 20.19 -0.59 -8.14
C ILE A 29 20.16 -0.59 -6.62
N ILE A 30 21.14 -1.21 -5.98
CA ILE A 30 21.22 -1.26 -4.51
C ILE A 30 21.27 0.16 -3.94
N SER A 31 22.13 1.03 -4.48
CA SER A 31 22.25 2.42 -4.03
C SER A 31 20.92 3.18 -4.16
N ARG A 32 20.21 3.02 -5.30
CA ARG A 32 18.88 3.63 -5.48
C ARG A 32 17.88 3.13 -4.44
N VAL A 33 17.80 1.82 -4.22
CA VAL A 33 16.90 1.22 -3.23
C VAL A 33 17.22 1.73 -1.82
N THR A 34 18.49 1.71 -1.42
CA THR A 34 18.88 2.13 -0.07
C THR A 34 18.66 3.62 0.16
N ASN A 35 18.87 4.46 -0.85
CA ASN A 35 18.63 5.90 -0.75
C ASN A 35 17.13 6.21 -0.66
N GLU A 36 16.30 5.51 -1.44
CA GLU A 36 14.85 5.66 -1.35
C GLU A 36 14.33 5.22 0.03
N LEU A 37 14.84 4.11 0.56
CA LEU A 37 14.52 3.69 1.91
C LEU A 37 14.94 4.74 2.94
N GLU A 38 16.18 5.25 2.90
CA GLU A 38 16.64 6.31 3.80
C GLU A 38 15.74 7.55 3.72
N PHE A 39 15.33 7.95 2.51
CA PHE A 39 14.38 9.05 2.32
C PHE A 39 13.02 8.76 2.95
N LEU A 40 12.46 7.55 2.78
CA LEU A 40 11.19 7.18 3.41
C LEU A 40 11.29 7.22 4.93
N TYR A 41 12.34 6.63 5.50
CA TYR A 41 12.58 6.62 6.95
C TYR A 41 12.89 8.02 7.53
N SER A 42 13.30 8.99 6.70
CA SER A 42 13.47 10.38 7.15
C SER A 42 12.14 11.09 7.44
N LYS A 43 11.01 10.56 6.95
CA LYS A 43 9.68 11.15 7.18
C LYS A 43 9.10 10.66 8.50
N GLN A 44 8.52 11.57 9.28
CA GLN A 44 7.92 11.25 10.59
C GLN A 44 6.85 10.14 10.53
N GLU A 45 6.11 10.02 9.42
CA GLU A 45 5.10 8.97 9.21
C GLU A 45 5.68 7.53 9.31
N PHE A 46 6.97 7.35 9.04
CA PHE A 46 7.63 6.04 9.06
C PHE A 46 8.56 5.85 10.28
N ALA A 47 8.58 6.79 11.23
CA ALA A 47 9.48 6.73 12.39
C ALA A 47 9.27 5.47 13.26
N ASP A 48 8.05 4.94 13.31
CA ASP A 48 7.68 3.77 14.09
C ASP A 48 7.84 2.44 13.34
N VAL A 49 8.21 2.47 12.06
CA VAL A 49 8.39 1.25 11.26
C VAL A 49 9.68 0.56 11.68
N LYS A 50 9.58 -0.69 12.15
CA LYS A 50 10.74 -1.48 12.64
C LYS A 50 11.06 -2.69 11.76
N MET A 51 10.24 -2.95 10.75
CA MET A 51 10.30 -4.16 9.94
C MET A 51 10.15 -3.86 8.46
N LEU A 52 11.04 -4.43 7.66
CA LEU A 52 10.98 -4.39 6.20
C LEU A 52 10.75 -5.82 5.69
N LEU A 53 9.57 -6.09 5.13
CA LEU A 53 9.30 -7.36 4.44
C LEU A 53 9.79 -7.26 2.99
N ALA A 54 10.88 -7.96 2.68
CA ALA A 54 11.53 -7.91 1.37
C ALA A 54 11.11 -9.13 0.52
N VAL A 55 10.23 -8.88 -0.44
CA VAL A 55 9.71 -9.86 -1.41
C VAL A 55 10.44 -9.69 -2.77
N CYS A 56 10.27 -10.66 -3.68
CA CYS A 56 11.01 -10.84 -4.96
C CYS A 56 12.32 -11.61 -4.82
N GLY A 57 12.77 -12.28 -5.89
CA GLY A 57 13.98 -13.10 -5.87
C GLY A 57 15.26 -12.31 -5.51
N PHE A 58 15.32 -11.01 -5.84
CA PHE A 58 16.48 -10.19 -5.49
C PHE A 58 16.60 -9.91 -3.99
N SER A 59 15.52 -10.06 -3.21
CA SER A 59 15.57 -9.86 -1.75
C SER A 59 16.41 -10.92 -1.02
N GLN A 60 16.67 -12.07 -1.66
CA GLN A 60 17.57 -13.09 -1.13
C GLN A 60 19.05 -12.64 -1.14
N SER A 61 19.40 -11.62 -1.92
CA SER A 61 20.77 -11.11 -2.06
C SER A 61 21.35 -10.63 -0.74
N ASN A 62 22.48 -11.22 -0.32
CA ASN A 62 23.20 -10.77 0.87
C ASN A 62 23.73 -9.33 0.69
N ILE A 63 24.21 -8.97 -0.50
CA ILE A 63 24.72 -7.63 -0.79
C ILE A 63 23.62 -6.57 -0.58
N LEU A 64 22.39 -6.87 -0.99
CA LEU A 64 21.25 -5.96 -0.77
C LEU A 64 20.90 -5.86 0.72
N LYS A 65 20.80 -6.99 1.43
CA LYS A 65 20.46 -7.01 2.87
C LYS A 65 21.50 -6.27 3.71
N ASP A 66 22.78 -6.48 3.41
CA ASP A 66 23.89 -5.81 4.09
C ASP A 66 23.86 -4.30 3.83
N ALA A 67 23.63 -3.90 2.57
CA ALA A 67 23.53 -2.48 2.22
C ALA A 67 22.34 -1.78 2.89
N ILE A 68 21.17 -2.44 2.97
CA ILE A 68 20.01 -1.92 3.70
C ILE A 68 20.33 -1.77 5.19
N SER A 69 20.95 -2.80 5.79
CA SER A 69 21.30 -2.78 7.22
C SER A 69 22.32 -1.69 7.55
N GLN A 70 23.31 -1.47 6.68
CA GLN A 70 24.29 -0.38 6.83
C GLN A 70 23.65 1.00 6.70
N LYS A 71 22.68 1.16 5.80
CA LYS A 71 22.06 2.47 5.52
C LYS A 71 21.02 2.87 6.56
N LEU A 72 20.18 1.93 7.00
CA LEU A 72 19.06 2.20 7.91
C LEU A 72 19.41 1.95 9.39
N GLY A 73 20.53 1.28 9.66
CA GLY A 73 20.98 0.93 10.99
C GLY A 73 20.34 -0.36 11.55
N PRO A 74 20.80 -0.82 12.73
CA PRO A 74 20.48 -2.14 13.25
C PRO A 74 19.04 -2.30 13.79
N ASN A 75 18.30 -1.21 13.92
CA ASN A 75 16.95 -1.22 14.50
C ASN A 75 15.87 -1.68 13.52
N ILE A 76 16.18 -1.72 12.22
CA ILE A 76 15.25 -2.17 11.18
C ILE A 76 15.50 -3.63 10.85
N ARG A 77 14.50 -4.48 11.10
CA ARG A 77 14.58 -5.91 10.79
C ARG A 77 14.12 -6.19 9.37
N VAL A 78 15.05 -6.61 8.51
CA VAL A 78 14.72 -7.10 7.16
C VAL A 78 14.29 -8.57 7.24
N ILE A 79 13.06 -8.86 6.82
CA ILE A 79 12.51 -10.21 6.76
C ILE A 79 12.34 -10.61 5.30
N VAL A 80 12.93 -11.75 4.93
CA VAL A 80 12.72 -12.37 3.63
C VAL A 80 11.86 -13.62 3.87
N PRO A 81 10.63 -13.68 3.34
CA PRO A 81 9.77 -14.86 3.51
C PRO A 81 10.34 -16.06 2.73
N GLU A 82 9.84 -17.27 3.00
CA GLU A 82 10.17 -18.45 2.22
C GLU A 82 9.58 -18.36 0.80
N GLY A 83 10.42 -18.55 -0.23
CA GLY A 83 10.05 -18.35 -1.63
C GLY A 83 9.61 -16.92 -1.95
N PRO A 84 10.45 -15.90 -1.68
CA PRO A 84 10.09 -14.49 -1.85
C PRO A 84 9.73 -14.11 -3.29
N GLU A 85 10.23 -14.83 -4.28
CA GLU A 85 9.90 -14.70 -5.71
C GLU A 85 8.44 -14.99 -6.05
N VAL A 86 7.74 -15.77 -5.22
CA VAL A 86 6.32 -16.14 -5.42
C VAL A 86 5.43 -15.73 -4.25
N ALA A 87 5.98 -15.09 -3.21
CA ALA A 87 5.25 -14.73 -2.00
C ALA A 87 3.99 -13.88 -2.28
N VAL A 88 4.08 -12.92 -3.21
CA VAL A 88 2.95 -12.07 -3.60
C VAL A 88 1.84 -12.90 -4.26
N LEU A 89 2.19 -13.80 -5.18
CA LEU A 89 1.22 -14.66 -5.86
C LEU A 89 0.54 -15.61 -4.88
N LYS A 90 1.31 -16.27 -4.00
CA LYS A 90 0.77 -17.13 -2.94
C LYS A 90 -0.22 -16.37 -2.05
N GLY A 91 0.16 -15.17 -1.61
CA GLY A 91 -0.71 -14.30 -0.81
C GLY A 91 -2.00 -13.91 -1.53
N ALA A 92 -1.92 -13.61 -2.83
CA ALA A 92 -3.10 -13.29 -3.63
C ALA A 92 -4.07 -14.48 -3.75
N VAL A 93 -3.55 -15.69 -3.96
CA VAL A 93 -4.36 -16.92 -4.01
C VAL A 93 -5.02 -17.19 -2.65
N LEU A 94 -4.27 -17.08 -1.55
CA LEU A 94 -4.81 -17.24 -0.20
C LEU A 94 -5.93 -16.24 0.08
N TYR A 95 -5.72 -14.97 -0.27
CA TYR A 95 -6.76 -13.94 -0.10
C TYR A 95 -7.99 -14.20 -0.98
N GLY A 96 -7.82 -14.71 -2.19
CA GLY A 96 -8.94 -15.08 -3.06
C GLY A 96 -9.75 -16.27 -2.54
N PHE A 97 -9.09 -17.20 -1.86
CA PHE A 97 -9.72 -18.39 -1.28
C PHE A 97 -10.40 -18.09 0.07
N GLU A 98 -9.75 -17.31 0.92
CA GLU A 98 -10.25 -16.92 2.25
C GLU A 98 -10.15 -15.39 2.44
N PRO A 99 -11.08 -14.61 1.85
CA PRO A 99 -11.04 -13.15 1.96
C PRO A 99 -11.17 -12.62 3.39
N GLU A 100 -11.86 -13.38 4.25
CA GLU A 100 -12.10 -13.06 5.67
C GLU A 100 -10.82 -13.09 6.53
N MET A 101 -9.72 -13.66 6.01
CA MET A 101 -8.40 -13.60 6.65
C MET A 101 -7.96 -12.14 6.94
N VAL A 102 -8.40 -11.18 6.11
CA VAL A 102 -8.21 -9.75 6.38
C VAL A 102 -9.45 -9.23 7.10
N THR A 103 -9.39 -9.21 8.43
CA THR A 103 -10.54 -8.85 9.28
C THR A 103 -10.81 -7.35 9.34
N ALA A 104 -9.81 -6.51 9.07
CA ALA A 104 -9.95 -5.06 9.05
C ALA A 104 -8.98 -4.36 8.09
N ARG A 105 -9.32 -3.13 7.69
CA ARG A 105 -8.48 -2.27 6.84
C ARG A 105 -8.50 -0.84 7.33
N ILE A 106 -7.39 -0.12 7.19
CA ILE A 106 -7.35 1.33 7.45
C ILE A 106 -7.83 2.05 6.18
N SER A 107 -8.84 2.90 6.33
CA SER A 107 -9.38 3.66 5.21
C SER A 107 -8.35 4.66 4.67
N ARG A 108 -8.03 4.58 3.38
CA ARG A 108 -7.06 5.48 2.73
C ARG A 108 -7.60 6.88 2.48
N PHE A 109 -8.90 6.99 2.30
CA PHE A 109 -9.64 8.21 2.02
C PHE A 109 -10.82 8.33 2.99
N SER A 110 -11.44 9.51 3.02
CA SER A 110 -12.74 9.61 3.68
C SER A 110 -13.81 9.21 2.66
N TYR A 111 -14.67 8.25 3.00
CA TYR A 111 -15.78 7.84 2.15
C TYR A 111 -17.07 8.43 2.69
N GLY A 112 -17.95 8.86 1.79
CA GLY A 112 -19.13 9.60 2.16
C GLY A 112 -20.14 9.74 1.04
N VAL A 113 -21.27 10.38 1.32
CA VAL A 113 -22.32 10.68 0.34
C VAL A 113 -22.36 12.18 0.10
N ALA A 114 -22.44 12.58 -1.17
CA ALA A 114 -22.65 13.99 -1.48
C ALA A 114 -24.08 14.39 -1.10
N VAL A 115 -24.23 15.42 -0.27
CA VAL A 115 -25.55 15.85 0.25
C VAL A 115 -25.89 17.26 -0.20
N LYS A 116 -27.12 17.44 -0.70
CA LYS A 116 -27.68 18.77 -1.02
C LYS A 116 -28.37 19.36 0.20
N ASN A 117 -28.08 20.64 0.48
CA ASN A 117 -28.80 21.42 1.49
C ASN A 117 -30.21 21.74 0.98
N ILE A 118 -31.21 20.97 1.39
CA ILE A 118 -32.61 21.32 1.13
C ILE A 118 -33.04 22.36 2.18
N LYS A 119 -33.06 23.64 1.80
CA LYS A 119 -33.72 24.68 2.61
C LYS A 119 -35.23 24.56 2.39
N SER A 120 -35.97 24.14 3.42
CA SER A 120 -37.44 24.04 3.35
C SER A 120 -38.06 25.43 3.20
N THR A 121 -38.67 25.72 2.04
CA THR A 121 -39.43 26.98 1.84
C THR A 121 -40.95 26.80 1.83
N GLU A 122 -41.48 25.57 1.94
CA GLU A 122 -42.93 25.36 1.88
C GLU A 122 -43.48 24.70 3.15
N LYS A 123 -44.30 25.46 3.88
CA LYS A 123 -45.16 24.97 4.96
C LYS A 123 -46.26 24.11 4.35
N GLY A 124 -46.18 22.77 4.47
CA GLY A 124 -47.37 21.94 4.31
C GLY A 124 -47.21 20.53 3.74
N VAL A 125 -46.02 20.08 3.32
CA VAL A 125 -45.85 18.68 2.88
C VAL A 125 -45.57 17.80 4.10
N GLN A 126 -46.37 16.73 4.27
CA GLN A 126 -46.18 15.74 5.33
C GLN A 126 -44.79 15.10 5.21
N MET A 127 -43.93 15.47 6.14
CA MET A 127 -42.58 14.94 6.29
C MET A 127 -42.67 13.52 6.87
N HIS A 128 -42.31 12.49 6.10
CA HIS A 128 -41.75 11.29 6.73
C HIS A 128 -40.40 11.71 7.34
N GLN A 129 -40.24 11.55 8.65
CA GLN A 129 -39.20 12.23 9.44
C GLN A 129 -37.78 12.04 8.86
N MET A 130 -37.08 13.17 8.67
CA MET A 130 -35.68 13.26 8.24
C MET A 130 -35.06 14.49 8.91
N TYR A 131 -34.00 14.32 9.69
CA TYR A 131 -33.27 15.42 10.35
C TYR A 131 -31.81 15.44 9.91
N VAL A 132 -31.36 16.63 9.48
CA VAL A 132 -29.98 16.97 9.13
C VAL A 132 -29.60 18.28 9.83
N SER A 133 -28.51 18.30 10.60
CA SER A 133 -27.84 19.55 11.06
C SER A 133 -26.50 19.29 11.78
N PRO A 134 -25.58 20.27 11.92
CA PRO A 134 -24.78 20.88 10.87
C PRO A 134 -23.29 20.92 11.28
N HIS A 135 -22.41 20.16 10.62
CA HIS A 135 -21.01 20.58 10.49
C HIS A 135 -20.60 20.39 9.02
N SER A 136 -21.24 21.26 8.21
CA SER A 136 -20.81 21.90 6.97
C SER A 136 -20.11 21.10 5.85
N GLU A 137 -20.59 21.36 4.62
CA GLU A 137 -19.92 21.24 3.30
C GLU A 137 -20.03 19.90 2.56
N GLU A 138 -21.02 19.86 1.62
CA GLU A 138 -21.22 18.98 0.44
C GLU A 138 -21.02 17.45 0.54
N PHE A 139 -20.46 16.90 1.62
CA PHE A 139 -20.01 15.51 1.73
C PHE A 139 -20.19 14.97 3.15
N ASP A 140 -21.21 14.14 3.36
CA ASP A 140 -21.48 13.44 4.62
C ASP A 140 -20.57 12.20 4.73
N ILE A 141 -19.69 12.16 5.74
CA ILE A 141 -18.63 11.15 5.84
C ILE A 141 -19.10 9.94 6.63
N HIS A 142 -19.10 8.76 6.01
CA HIS A 142 -19.40 7.46 6.65
C HIS A 142 -18.16 6.74 7.18
N ALA A 143 -17.01 6.96 6.52
CA ALA A 143 -15.73 6.41 6.96
C ALA A 143 -14.65 7.48 6.81
N ARG A 144 -13.90 7.77 7.86
CA ARG A 144 -12.84 8.79 7.83
C ARG A 144 -11.53 8.19 7.35
N LYS A 145 -10.72 8.99 6.64
CA LYS A 145 -9.32 8.65 6.38
C LYS A 145 -8.61 8.29 7.69
N GLY A 146 -7.91 7.16 7.71
CA GLY A 146 -7.22 6.64 8.90
C GLY A 146 -8.10 5.81 9.83
N GLN A 147 -9.41 5.74 9.62
CA GLN A 147 -10.30 4.90 10.42
C GLN A 147 -10.08 3.41 10.10
N VAL A 148 -10.08 2.57 11.14
CA VAL A 148 -10.07 1.11 11.01
C VAL A 148 -11.48 0.64 10.70
N LEU A 149 -11.64 -0.06 9.58
CA LEU A 149 -12.89 -0.64 9.09
C LEU A 149 -12.83 -2.16 9.22
N THR A 150 -13.64 -2.72 10.10
CA THR A 150 -13.76 -4.17 10.31
C THR A 150 -14.75 -4.76 9.31
N VAL A 151 -14.43 -5.90 8.71
CA VAL A 151 -15.33 -6.61 7.78
C VAL A 151 -16.60 -7.05 8.52
N GLY A 152 -17.76 -6.78 7.93
CA GLY A 152 -19.07 -7.13 8.50
C GLY A 152 -19.55 -6.23 9.64
N GLN A 153 -18.75 -5.26 10.09
CA GLN A 153 -19.16 -4.31 11.11
C GLN A 153 -19.89 -3.12 10.48
N TYR A 154 -21.10 -2.84 10.98
CA TYR A 154 -21.83 -1.60 10.70
C TYR A 154 -21.21 -0.46 11.51
N LEU A 155 -20.93 0.67 10.86
CA LEU A 155 -20.33 1.84 11.51
C LEU A 155 -21.40 2.67 12.22
N GLU A 156 -22.20 3.40 11.45
CA GLU A 156 -23.29 4.27 11.92
C GLU A 156 -24.42 4.28 10.89
N GLU A 157 -25.64 4.51 11.36
CA GLU A 157 -26.82 4.68 10.51
C GLU A 157 -26.95 6.16 10.13
N HIS A 158 -27.10 6.43 8.83
CA HIS A 158 -27.29 7.77 8.30
C HIS A 158 -28.63 7.86 7.55
N LEU A 159 -29.31 9.01 7.64
CA LEU A 159 -30.59 9.26 7.02
C LEU A 159 -30.45 10.28 5.86
N TYR A 160 -30.91 9.90 4.66
CA TYR A 160 -30.82 10.71 3.44
C TYR A 160 -32.17 10.99 2.81
N VAL A 161 -32.41 12.24 2.38
CA VAL A 161 -33.56 12.60 1.55
C VAL A 161 -33.30 12.23 0.10
N CYS A 162 -34.26 11.58 -0.56
CA CYS A 162 -34.19 11.35 -2.00
C CYS A 162 -34.28 12.68 -2.76
N GLU A 163 -33.43 12.87 -3.77
CA GLU A 163 -33.50 14.02 -4.68
C GLU A 163 -34.73 13.97 -5.60
N SER A 164 -35.20 12.76 -5.93
CA SER A 164 -36.40 12.55 -6.75
C SER A 164 -37.14 11.28 -6.31
N ASN A 165 -38.43 11.20 -6.66
CA ASN A 165 -39.26 10.02 -6.38
C ASN A 165 -38.81 8.75 -7.12
N GLU A 166 -37.93 8.89 -8.12
CA GLU A 166 -37.39 7.77 -8.90
C GLU A 166 -36.01 7.31 -8.39
N GLN A 167 -35.44 8.02 -7.41
CA GLN A 167 -34.15 7.67 -6.84
C GLN A 167 -34.23 6.35 -6.07
N SER A 168 -33.52 5.34 -6.56
CA SER A 168 -33.45 4.00 -5.96
C SER A 168 -32.06 3.64 -5.42
N GLN A 169 -31.08 4.55 -5.58
CA GLN A 169 -29.67 4.29 -5.24
C GLN A 169 -29.03 5.54 -4.62
N VAL A 170 -28.01 5.30 -3.81
CA VAL A 170 -27.12 6.31 -3.23
C VAL A 170 -25.69 5.88 -3.52
N CYS A 171 -24.85 6.82 -3.98
CA CYS A 171 -23.46 6.55 -4.32
C CYS A 171 -22.53 7.03 -3.21
N LEU A 172 -21.58 6.17 -2.81
CA LEU A 172 -20.46 6.56 -1.98
C LEU A 172 -19.36 7.17 -2.85
N HIS A 173 -18.87 8.35 -2.44
CA HIS A 173 -17.74 9.05 -3.01
C HIS A 173 -16.53 8.96 -2.05
N ARG A 174 -15.33 9.28 -2.54
CA ARG A 174 -14.05 9.22 -1.81
C ARG A 174 -13.27 10.52 -1.94
#